data_AF-A0A7C8IJR7-F1
#
_entry.id   AF-A0A7C8IJR7-F1
#
_cell.length_a   1.000
_cell.length_b   1.000
_cell.length_c   1.000
_cell.angle_alpha   90.00
_cell.angle_beta   90.00
_cell.angle_gamma   90.00
#
_symmetry.space_group_name_H-M   'P 1'
#
loop_
_entity.id
_entity.type
_entity.pdbx_description
1 polymer ?
#
loop_
_entity_poly.entity_id
_entity_poly.type
_entity_poly.pdbx_seq_one_letter_code
_entity_poly.pdbx_strand_id
1 'polypeptide(L)' 'MWTARLSLSTGCWASSGYSVQGCAQFEQKLRQCMDTPRAPDQKKNNINYHLSRMYPKIVGPHKRK' A
#
# COMPACT_ATOMS: atom_id res chain seq x y z
N MET A 1 -2.81 3.44 -1.61
CA MET A 1 -2.15 4.72 -1.26
C MET A 1 -3.00 5.95 -1.62
N TRP A 2 -3.71 5.96 -2.75
CA TRP A 2 -4.62 7.05 -3.16
C TRP A 2 -5.74 7.32 -2.13
N THR A 3 -6.34 6.27 -1.57
CA THR A 3 -7.43 6.37 -0.59
C THR A 3 -7.02 7.02 0.74
N ALA A 4 -5.80 6.75 1.22
CA ALA A 4 -5.32 7.24 2.51
C ALA A 4 -5.04 8.75 2.53
N ARG A 5 -4.68 9.32 1.37
CA ARG A 5 -4.39 10.75 1.26
C ARG A 5 -5.66 11.56 0.97
N LEU A 6 -6.62 10.98 0.26
CA LEU A 6 -7.96 11.51 0.11
C LEU A 6 -8.70 11.57 1.46
N SER A 7 -8.61 10.50 2.27
CA SER A 7 -9.24 10.45 3.60
C SER A 7 -8.66 11.48 4.58
N LEU A 8 -7.38 11.85 4.43
CA LEU A 8 -6.76 12.89 5.23
C LEU A 8 -7.28 14.29 4.87
N SER A 9 -7.49 14.57 3.57
CA SER A 9 -8.07 15.84 3.11
C SER A 9 -9.52 16.00 3.58
N THR A 10 -10.34 14.96 3.43
CA THR A 10 -11.74 14.99 3.91
C THR A 10 -11.84 14.99 5.42
N GLY A 11 -10.91 14.31 6.12
CA GLY A 11 -10.79 14.37 7.58
C GLY A 11 -10.47 15.78 8.09
N CYS A 12 -9.65 16.54 7.35
CA CYS A 12 -9.37 17.94 7.66
C CYS A 12 -10.62 18.81 7.50
N TRP A 13 -11.37 18.64 6.41
CA TRP A 13 -12.64 19.33 6.21
C TRP A 13 -13.71 18.95 7.24
N ALA A 14 -13.75 17.68 7.65
CA ALA A 14 -14.67 17.21 8.67
C ALA A 14 -14.33 17.75 10.07
N SER A 15 -13.05 17.94 10.37
CA SER A 15 -12.58 18.35 11.71
C SER A 15 -12.53 19.87 11.87
N SER A 16 -12.15 20.61 10.82
CA SER A 16 -11.90 22.05 10.90
C SER A 16 -12.96 22.89 10.17
N GLY A 17 -13.80 22.27 9.33
CA GLY A 17 -14.70 22.95 8.43
C GLY A 17 -14.18 22.99 6.99
N TYR A 18 -15.07 23.28 6.04
CA TYR A 18 -14.73 23.32 4.62
C TYR A 18 -13.76 24.47 4.32
N SER A 19 -12.68 24.17 3.58
CA SER A 19 -11.70 25.14 3.06
C SER A 19 -11.04 26.08 4.09
N VAL A 20 -10.73 25.59 5.30
CA VAL A 20 -9.93 26.37 6.27
C VAL A 20 -8.46 26.38 5.84
N GLN A 21 -7.75 27.51 6.00
CA GLN A 21 -6.34 27.66 5.63
C GLN A 21 -5.43 26.55 6.20
N GLY A 22 -5.80 25.94 7.33
CA GLY A 22 -5.10 24.79 7.92
C GLY A 22 -5.08 23.53 7.03
N CYS A 23 -6.03 23.38 6.11
CA CYS A 23 -6.11 22.24 5.19
C CYS A 23 -5.34 22.41 3.88
N ALA A 24 -4.84 23.62 3.58
CA ALA A 24 -4.17 23.95 2.32
C ALA A 24 -2.92 23.08 2.05
N GLN A 25 -2.17 22.75 3.10
CA GLN A 25 -1.00 21.86 2.99
C GLN A 25 -1.41 20.42 2.60
N PHE A 26 -2.54 19.93 3.12
CA PHE A 26 -3.04 18.60 2.79
C PHE A 26 -3.57 18.53 1.35
N GLU A 27 -4.23 19.60 0.89
CA GLU A 27 -4.70 19.71 -0.50
C GLU A 27 -3.52 19.74 -1.50
N GLN A 28 -2.44 20.44 -1.19
CA GLN A 28 -1.22 20.43 -2.01
C GLN A 28 -0.61 19.03 -2.09
N LYS A 29 -0.55 18.31 -0.97
CA LYS A 29 -0.05 16.92 -0.93
C LYS A 29 -0.97 15.94 -1.67
N LEU A 30 -2.27 16.19 -1.66
CA LEU A 30 -3.24 15.43 -2.45
C LEU A 30 -3.01 15.65 -3.94
N ARG A 31 -2.88 16.92 -4.38
CA ARG A 31 -2.64 17.26 -5.78
C ARG A 31 -1.37 16.60 -6.32
N GLN A 32 -0.27 16.72 -5.57
CA GLN A 32 0.99 16.06 -5.89
C GLN A 32 0.84 14.53 -6.02
N CYS A 33 -0.03 13.91 -5.23
CA CYS A 33 -0.26 12.47 -5.30
C CYS A 33 -1.17 12.07 -6.48
N MET A 34 -2.13 12.91 -6.85
CA MET A 34 -3.07 12.63 -7.94
C MET A 34 -2.43 12.90 -9.31
N ASP A 35 -1.55 13.89 -9.40
CA ASP A 35 -0.85 14.25 -10.64
C ASP A 35 0.30 13.27 -10.95
N THR A 36 0.83 12.56 -9.95
CA THR A 36 1.85 11.53 -10.17
C THR A 36 1.24 10.25 -10.75
N PRO A 37 1.75 9.72 -11.87
CA PRO A 37 1.31 8.44 -12.39
C PRO A 37 1.59 7.33 -11.38
N ARG A 38 0.69 6.34 -11.34
CA ARG A 38 0.79 5.20 -10.42
C ARG A 38 2.11 4.47 -10.67
N ALA A 39 2.87 4.21 -9.61
CA ALA A 39 4.06 3.39 -9.68
C ALA A 39 3.71 2.01 -10.28
N PRO A 40 4.58 1.44 -11.14
CA PRO A 40 4.35 0.12 -11.70
C PRO A 40 4.25 -0.90 -10.57
N ASP A 41 3.38 -1.89 -10.76
CA ASP A 41 3.24 -2.97 -9.80
C ASP A 41 4.59 -3.68 -9.62
N GLN A 42 4.97 -3.90 -8.37
CA GLN A 42 6.22 -4.59 -8.08
C GLN A 42 6.15 -6.02 -8.60
N LYS A 43 7.27 -6.47 -9.18
CA LYS A 43 7.41 -7.86 -9.63
C LYS A 43 7.16 -8.78 -8.44
N LYS A 44 6.19 -9.69 -8.59
CA LYS A 44 5.89 -10.71 -7.58
C LYS A 44 7.16 -11.51 -7.28
N ASN A 45 7.46 -11.69 -6.00
CA ASN A 45 8.63 -12.46 -5.59
C ASN A 45 8.37 -13.96 -5.75
N ASN A 46 9.35 -14.69 -6.26
CA ASN A 46 9.27 -16.13 -6.52
C ASN A 46 9.69 -16.99 -5.30
N ILE A 47 9.69 -16.42 -4.10
CA ILE A 47 10.04 -17.15 -2.87
C ILE A 47 9.21 -18.42 -2.72
N ASN A 48 7.88 -18.34 -2.91
CA ASN A 48 6.99 -19.50 -2.79
C ASN A 48 7.32 -20.62 -3.80
N TYR A 49 7.83 -20.25 -4.98
CA TYR A 49 8.27 -21.20 -6.00
C TYR A 49 9.54 -21.96 -5.58
N HIS A 50 10.50 -21.25 -4.98
CA HIS A 50 11.73 -21.88 -4.50
C HIS A 50 11.50 -22.69 -3.23
N LEU A 51 10.66 -22.19 -2.31
CA LEU A 51 10.31 -22.88 -1.08
C LEU A 51 9.61 -24.21 -1.36
N SER A 52 8.63 -24.25 -2.27
CA SER A 52 7.92 -25.50 -2.59
C SER A 52 8.84 -26.57 -3.20
N ARG A 53 9.83 -26.16 -4.00
CA ARG A 53 10.82 -27.07 -4.59
C ARG A 53 11.83 -27.59 -3.57
N MET A 54 12.23 -26.75 -2.60
CA MET A 54 13.17 -27.14 -1.55
C MET A 54 12.50 -27.87 -0.38
N TYR A 55 11.20 -27.67 -0.18
CA TYR A 55 10.40 -28.30 0.88
C TYR A 55 10.63 -29.81 1.01
N PRO A 56 10.56 -30.65 -0.05
CA PRO A 56 10.81 -32.09 0.07
C PRO A 56 12.26 -32.48 0.39
N LYS A 57 13.21 -31.55 0.27
CA LYS A 57 14.63 -31.77 0.62
C LYS A 57 14.98 -31.29 2.04
N ILE A 58 14.15 -30.42 2.61
CA ILE A 58 14.35 -29.82 3.93
C ILE A 58 13.50 -30.54 4.98
N VAL A 59 12.26 -30.89 4.62
CA VAL A 59 11.41 -31.74 5.45
C VAL A 59 11.95 -33.17 5.33
N GLY A 60 12.61 -33.63 6.41
CA GLY A 60 12.97 -35.04 6.59
C GLY A 60 11.76 -35.97 6.48
N PRO A 61 11.95 -37.30 6.48
CA PRO A 61 10.93 -38.28 6.12
C PRO A 61 9.60 -38.02 6.84
N HIS A 62 8.65 -37.44 6.12
CA HIS A 62 7.34 -37.13 6.66
C HIS A 62 6.53 -38.43 6.65
N LYS A 63 6.22 -38.98 7.83
CA LYS A 63 5.21 -40.05 7.96
C LYS A 63 3.90 -39.51 7.36
N ARG A 64 3.44 -40.09 6.24
CA ARG A 64 2.04 -39.95 5.82
C ARG A 64 1.19 -40.68 6.86
N LYS A 65 0.18 -39.99 7.40
CA LYS A 65 -0.88 -40.60 8.21
C LYS A 65 -1.78 -41.44 7.32
#